data_AF-A0A093BIM1-F1
#
_entry.id   AF-A0A093BIM1-F1
#
_cell.length_a   1.000
_cell.length_b   1.000
_cell.length_c   1.000
_cell.angle_alpha   90.00
_cell.angle_beta   90.00
_cell.angle_gamma   90.00
#
_symmetry.space_group_name_H-M   'P 1'
#
loop_
_entity.id
_entity.type
_entity.pdbx_description
1 polymer ?
#
loop_
_entity_poly.entity_id
_entity_poly.type
_entity_poly.pdbx_seq_one_letter_code
_entity_poly.pdbx_strand_id
1 'polypeptide(L)'
;MFWGLLSLLLFTVASGNPIGDQDEEIQVQENFEAERMYGKWYDIAIGTTCKWMKNYKEKFSMGTLVLGPGPSAEQISTASTRLRQGDCTRISGEYQKTSIPGKYTYYNPKWDVSIQSYVLRTNYEEYAVILMMKKSSFGPSTTLKLYGRSPELREDLIKDFQQLALEMGIPADSIFILANRGECIPQETATAPKLCAPFPVQRARRAVLPPEEGSAAGPLPPYTGNKEDSCRLSQDPGPCSGMLSRFFYNSSSMAWETFLYGGCLGNGNNFYSEKGCLQACRTEAACRLPIVPGPCQRPVTRWAFSAAQGKCVTFSYGGCKGNGNQFYSEKECKEYCGAPPLAEDEEFLHLSN
;
A
#
# COMPACT_ATOMS: atom_id res chain seq x y z
N MET A 1 48.15 -72.10 -13.62
CA MET A 1 47.43 -72.38 -12.36
C MET A 1 48.15 -71.67 -11.23
N PHE A 2 47.38 -71.17 -10.27
CA PHE A 2 47.72 -70.45 -9.04
C PHE A 2 47.83 -68.91 -9.09
N TRP A 3 46.72 -68.32 -8.65
CA TRP A 3 46.52 -67.00 -8.07
C TRP A 3 47.39 -66.75 -6.83
N GLY A 4 47.68 -65.47 -6.60
CA GLY A 4 48.03 -64.91 -5.29
C GLY A 4 47.71 -63.42 -5.26
N LEU A 5 46.56 -63.07 -4.66
CA LEU A 5 46.06 -61.71 -4.49
C LEU A 5 46.94 -60.88 -3.54
N LEU A 6 47.28 -59.66 -3.95
CA LEU A 6 47.77 -58.60 -3.05
C LEU A 6 46.64 -57.57 -2.87
N SER A 7 46.02 -57.55 -1.69
CA SER A 7 45.04 -56.54 -1.29
C SER A 7 45.74 -55.19 -1.06
N LEU A 8 45.37 -54.19 -1.87
CA LEU A 8 45.62 -52.78 -1.59
C LEU A 8 44.27 -52.08 -1.40
N LEU A 9 43.96 -51.77 -0.15
CA LEU A 9 42.87 -50.89 0.25
C LEU A 9 43.21 -49.46 -0.22
N LEU A 10 42.69 -49.07 -1.38
CA LEU A 10 42.64 -47.68 -1.81
C LEU A 10 41.40 -47.03 -1.18
N PHE A 11 41.61 -46.23 -0.13
CA PHE A 11 40.64 -45.22 0.29
C PHE A 11 40.53 -44.19 -0.84
N THR A 12 39.52 -44.33 -1.70
CA THR A 12 39.10 -43.23 -2.56
C THR A 12 38.47 -42.17 -1.66
N VAL A 13 39.22 -41.12 -1.38
CA VAL A 13 38.67 -39.86 -0.86
C VAL A 13 37.76 -39.33 -1.96
N ALA A 14 36.45 -39.56 -1.81
CA ALA A 14 35.46 -38.87 -2.61
C ALA A 14 35.59 -37.37 -2.25
N SER A 15 36.22 -36.60 -3.13
CA SER A 15 36.11 -35.15 -3.11
C SER A 15 34.66 -34.83 -3.38
N GLY A 16 33.87 -34.72 -2.32
CA GLY A 16 32.55 -34.11 -2.39
C GLY A 16 32.75 -32.71 -2.92
N ASN A 17 32.40 -32.49 -4.18
CA ASN A 17 32.13 -31.15 -4.64
C ASN A 17 31.05 -30.59 -3.70
N PRO A 18 31.27 -29.42 -3.08
CA PRO A 18 30.21 -28.79 -2.33
C PRO A 18 29.03 -28.63 -3.28
N ILE A 19 27.87 -29.14 -2.86
CA ILE A 19 26.59 -28.93 -3.52
C ILE A 19 26.43 -27.41 -3.60
N GLY A 20 26.82 -26.87 -4.76
CA GLY A 20 26.53 -25.50 -5.12
C GLY A 20 25.02 -25.35 -5.04
N ASP A 21 24.61 -24.25 -4.42
CA ASP A 21 23.25 -23.74 -4.38
C ASP A 21 22.66 -23.84 -5.80
N GLN A 22 21.94 -24.93 -6.09
CA GLN A 22 21.19 -25.07 -7.32
C GLN A 22 19.93 -24.21 -7.14
N ASP A 23 20.08 -22.90 -7.36
CA ASP A 23 18.97 -22.09 -7.84
C ASP A 23 18.61 -22.70 -9.21
N GLU A 24 17.71 -23.69 -9.23
CA GLU A 24 17.08 -24.15 -10.47
C GLU A 24 16.47 -22.93 -11.16
N GLU A 25 17.00 -22.57 -12.32
CA GLU A 25 16.54 -21.40 -13.06
C GLU A 25 15.10 -21.64 -13.52
N ILE A 26 14.14 -20.99 -12.85
CA ILE A 26 12.72 -21.17 -13.10
C ILE A 26 12.39 -20.87 -14.56
N GLN A 27 11.92 -21.89 -15.28
CA GLN A 27 11.59 -21.79 -16.69
C GLN A 27 10.36 -20.91 -16.92
N VAL A 28 10.53 -19.85 -17.71
CA VAL A 28 9.45 -18.97 -18.19
C VAL A 28 8.84 -19.52 -19.48
N GLN A 29 7.66 -19.01 -19.85
CA GLN A 29 7.01 -19.32 -21.13
C GLN A 29 7.97 -19.06 -22.31
N GLU A 30 8.12 -20.06 -23.18
CA GLU A 30 8.91 -19.91 -24.41
C GLU A 30 8.23 -18.96 -25.39
N ASN A 31 9.05 -18.18 -26.12
CA ASN A 31 8.59 -17.18 -27.09
C ASN A 31 7.57 -16.20 -26.52
N PHE A 32 7.79 -15.77 -25.28
CA PHE A 32 6.88 -14.88 -24.58
C PHE A 32 6.88 -13.45 -25.17
N GLU A 33 5.68 -12.97 -25.50
CA GLU A 33 5.43 -11.62 -26.02
C GLU A 33 4.73 -10.77 -24.95
N ALA A 34 5.45 -9.80 -24.36
CA ALA A 34 4.95 -9.03 -23.23
C ALA A 34 3.72 -8.17 -23.58
N GLU A 35 3.69 -7.61 -24.77
CA GLU A 35 2.65 -6.70 -25.24
C GLU A 35 1.29 -7.40 -25.38
N ARG A 36 1.28 -8.70 -25.69
CA ARG A 36 0.07 -9.51 -25.80
C ARG A 36 -0.58 -9.79 -24.44
N MET A 37 0.19 -9.65 -23.35
CA MET A 37 -0.34 -9.75 -21.99
C MET A 37 -1.08 -8.48 -21.53
N TYR A 38 -0.97 -7.37 -22.25
CA TYR A 38 -1.63 -6.13 -21.85
C TYR A 38 -3.16 -6.26 -21.82
N GLY A 39 -3.77 -5.31 -21.12
CA GLY A 39 -5.20 -5.29 -20.86
C GLY A 39 -5.57 -6.00 -19.56
N LYS A 40 -6.86 -6.31 -19.45
CA LYS A 40 -7.49 -6.77 -18.23
C LYS A 40 -7.45 -8.30 -18.11
N TRP A 41 -7.31 -8.75 -16.87
CA TRP A 41 -7.31 -10.13 -16.40
C TRP A 41 -8.10 -10.24 -15.10
N TYR A 42 -8.71 -11.38 -14.85
CA TYR A 42 -9.39 -11.74 -13.60
C TYR A 42 -8.51 -12.68 -12.78
N ASP A 43 -8.35 -12.43 -11.49
CA ASP A 43 -7.58 -13.28 -10.56
C ASP A 43 -8.46 -14.46 -10.14
N ILE A 44 -8.31 -15.60 -10.81
CA ILE A 44 -9.19 -16.78 -10.69
C ILE A 44 -8.81 -17.65 -9.51
N ALA A 45 -7.52 -17.92 -9.35
CA ALA A 45 -7.03 -18.80 -8.29
C ALA A 45 -5.65 -18.38 -7.77
N ILE A 46 -5.39 -18.68 -6.50
CA ILE A 46 -4.14 -18.35 -5.81
C ILE A 46 -3.65 -19.57 -5.04
N GLY A 47 -2.39 -19.96 -5.24
CA GLY A 47 -1.64 -20.84 -4.35
C GLY A 47 -0.54 -20.05 -3.63
N THR A 48 -0.30 -20.27 -2.34
CA THR A 48 0.76 -19.53 -1.63
C THR A 48 1.36 -20.26 -0.44
N THR A 49 2.66 -20.07 -0.21
CA THR A 49 3.35 -20.51 1.02
C THR A 49 3.30 -19.44 2.12
N CYS A 50 2.68 -18.28 1.86
CA CYS A 50 2.51 -17.23 2.86
C CYS A 50 1.51 -17.65 3.95
N LYS A 51 2.04 -17.96 5.15
CA LYS A 51 1.28 -18.43 6.32
C LYS A 51 0.07 -17.55 6.67
N TRP A 52 0.16 -16.23 6.45
CA TRP A 52 -0.95 -15.33 6.73
C TRP A 52 -2.10 -15.48 5.74
N MET A 53 -1.81 -15.59 4.44
CA MET A 53 -2.85 -15.66 3.41
C MET A 53 -3.72 -16.92 3.55
N LYS A 54 -3.15 -18.00 4.09
CA LYS A 54 -3.86 -19.21 4.52
C LYS A 54 -4.97 -18.94 5.54
N ASN A 55 -4.70 -18.08 6.53
CA ASN A 55 -5.63 -17.80 7.63
C ASN A 55 -6.74 -16.82 7.28
N TYR A 56 -6.66 -16.14 6.13
CA TYR A 56 -7.59 -15.09 5.72
C TYR A 56 -8.28 -15.38 4.38
N LYS A 57 -8.23 -16.64 3.91
CA LYS A 57 -8.77 -17.09 2.61
C LYS A 57 -10.18 -16.56 2.31
N GLU A 58 -11.06 -16.50 3.30
CA GLU A 58 -12.47 -16.11 3.12
C GLU A 58 -12.68 -14.61 2.91
N LYS A 59 -11.66 -13.81 3.15
CA LYS A 59 -11.69 -12.36 2.90
C LYS A 59 -11.27 -12.00 1.48
N PHE A 60 -10.77 -12.95 0.71
CA PHE A 60 -10.37 -12.73 -0.68
C PHE A 60 -11.51 -13.11 -1.62
N SER A 61 -11.96 -12.14 -2.40
CA SER A 61 -12.77 -12.37 -3.58
C SER A 61 -11.93 -12.19 -4.83
N MET A 62 -12.47 -12.67 -5.95
CA MET A 62 -11.92 -12.41 -7.28
C MET A 62 -11.71 -10.91 -7.46
N GLY A 63 -10.55 -10.57 -8.01
CA GLY A 63 -10.19 -9.21 -8.38
C GLY A 63 -9.82 -9.13 -9.85
N THR A 64 -9.43 -7.95 -10.29
CA THR A 64 -8.90 -7.73 -11.63
C THR A 64 -7.45 -7.27 -11.55
N LEU A 65 -6.72 -7.54 -12.63
CA LEU A 65 -5.38 -7.03 -12.89
C LEU A 65 -5.40 -6.43 -14.30
N VAL A 66 -4.96 -5.18 -14.43
CA VAL A 66 -4.74 -4.54 -15.72
C VAL A 66 -3.24 -4.39 -15.90
N LEU A 67 -2.72 -4.94 -17.00
CA LEU A 67 -1.34 -4.82 -17.42
C LEU A 67 -1.23 -3.82 -18.57
N GLY A 68 -0.16 -3.04 -18.58
CA GLY A 68 0.09 -2.07 -19.63
C GLY A 68 1.55 -1.64 -19.71
N PRO A 69 1.88 -0.76 -20.67
CA PRO A 69 3.21 -0.17 -20.76
C PRO A 69 3.51 0.64 -19.49
N GLY A 70 4.73 0.51 -18.98
CA GLY A 70 5.22 1.36 -17.90
C GLY A 70 5.60 2.76 -18.40
N PRO A 71 5.99 3.67 -17.50
CA PRO A 71 6.41 5.03 -17.87
C PRO A 71 7.75 5.05 -18.65
N SER A 72 8.51 3.96 -18.64
CA SER A 72 9.69 3.76 -19.48
C SER A 72 9.59 2.44 -20.26
N ALA A 73 10.39 2.32 -21.34
CA ALA A 73 10.45 1.11 -22.16
C ALA A 73 10.87 -0.15 -21.36
N GLU A 74 11.63 0.06 -20.28
CA GLU A 74 12.13 -0.99 -19.37
C GLU A 74 11.11 -1.37 -18.28
N GLN A 75 9.92 -0.78 -18.29
CA GLN A 75 8.92 -0.98 -17.24
C GLN A 75 7.58 -1.46 -17.78
N ILE A 76 6.83 -2.15 -16.92
CA ILE A 76 5.43 -2.48 -17.13
C ILE A 76 4.63 -1.91 -15.97
N SER A 77 3.45 -1.38 -16.30
CA SER A 77 2.48 -0.94 -15.31
C SER A 77 1.50 -2.05 -15.00
N THR A 78 1.18 -2.17 -13.72
CA THR A 78 0.22 -3.11 -13.18
C THR A 78 -0.80 -2.35 -12.36
N ALA A 79 -2.08 -2.64 -12.52
CA ALA A 79 -3.14 -2.08 -11.69
C ALA A 79 -4.11 -3.19 -11.28
N SER A 80 -4.10 -3.55 -10.00
CA SER A 80 -5.02 -4.54 -9.45
C SER A 80 -6.18 -3.88 -8.72
N THR A 81 -7.40 -4.39 -8.92
CA THR A 81 -8.61 -3.89 -8.26
C THR A 81 -9.29 -5.03 -7.51
N ARG A 82 -9.64 -4.81 -6.25
CA ARG A 82 -10.29 -5.82 -5.39
C ARG A 82 -11.28 -5.19 -4.43
N LEU A 83 -12.37 -5.91 -4.20
CA LEU A 83 -13.32 -5.62 -3.12
C LEU A 83 -12.77 -6.15 -1.80
N ARG A 84 -12.67 -5.29 -0.78
CA ARG A 84 -12.23 -5.66 0.58
C ARG A 84 -13.22 -5.08 1.58
N GLN A 85 -13.94 -5.94 2.30
CA GLN A 85 -14.90 -5.52 3.36
C GLN A 85 -15.93 -4.46 2.91
N GLY A 86 -16.32 -4.46 1.63
CA GLY A 86 -17.26 -3.48 1.07
C GLY A 86 -16.60 -2.33 0.30
N ASP A 87 -15.29 -2.11 0.49
CA ASP A 87 -14.55 -1.04 -0.18
C ASP A 87 -13.84 -1.56 -1.43
N CYS A 88 -13.99 -0.83 -2.53
CA CYS A 88 -13.26 -1.14 -3.76
C CYS A 88 -11.89 -0.46 -3.77
N THR A 89 -10.83 -1.26 -3.69
CA THR A 89 -9.45 -0.78 -3.66
C THR A 89 -8.77 -1.05 -4.99
N ARG A 90 -8.25 0.01 -5.63
CA ARG A 90 -7.36 -0.09 -6.80
C ARG A 90 -5.94 0.26 -6.41
N ILE A 91 -5.03 -0.55 -6.90
CA ILE A 91 -3.67 -0.65 -6.42
C ILE A 91 -2.77 -0.75 -7.65
N SER A 92 -1.95 0.26 -7.91
CA SER A 92 -1.09 0.32 -9.10
C SER A 92 0.39 0.31 -8.77
N GLY A 93 1.23 -0.30 -9.62
CA GLY A 93 2.67 -0.39 -9.44
C GLY A 93 3.42 -0.73 -10.71
N GLU A 94 4.72 -0.41 -10.71
CA GLU A 94 5.61 -0.55 -11.86
C GLU A 94 6.65 -1.65 -11.59
N TYR A 95 6.81 -2.57 -12.54
CA TYR A 95 7.80 -3.63 -12.49
C TYR A 95 8.87 -3.39 -13.54
N GLN A 96 10.13 -3.70 -13.21
CA GLN A 96 11.24 -3.65 -14.17
C GLN A 96 11.23 -4.92 -15.02
N LYS A 97 11.39 -4.74 -16.33
CA LYS A 97 11.73 -5.81 -17.27
C LYS A 97 13.14 -6.31 -16.97
N THR A 98 13.41 -7.56 -17.35
CA THR A 98 14.75 -8.14 -17.28
C THR A 98 15.20 -8.57 -18.68
N SER A 99 16.43 -9.05 -18.80
CA SER A 99 16.92 -9.64 -20.05
C SER A 99 16.16 -10.91 -20.47
N ILE A 100 15.40 -11.52 -19.56
CA ILE A 100 14.60 -12.71 -19.81
C ILE A 100 13.14 -12.28 -20.02
N PRO A 101 12.56 -12.42 -21.24
CA PRO A 101 11.16 -12.15 -21.47
C PRO A 101 10.27 -12.97 -20.54
N GLY A 102 9.25 -12.34 -19.94
CA GLY A 102 8.36 -13.00 -18.98
C GLY A 102 8.89 -13.02 -17.54
N LYS A 103 10.13 -12.57 -17.29
CA LYS A 103 10.68 -12.35 -15.96
C LYS A 103 10.73 -10.86 -15.64
N TYR A 104 10.16 -10.50 -14.49
CA TYR A 104 10.06 -9.13 -14.01
C TYR A 104 10.56 -9.02 -12.57
N THR A 105 11.09 -7.86 -12.23
CA THR A 105 11.55 -7.59 -10.86
C THR A 105 10.94 -6.31 -10.31
N TYR A 106 10.76 -6.34 -9.00
CA TYR A 106 10.34 -5.20 -8.22
C TYR A 106 11.18 -5.16 -6.96
N TYR A 107 11.69 -3.98 -6.62
CA TYR A 107 12.44 -3.76 -5.40
C TYR A 107 11.91 -2.53 -4.68
N ASN A 108 11.59 -2.69 -3.40
CA ASN A 108 11.36 -1.56 -2.51
C ASN A 108 12.48 -1.44 -1.47
N PRO A 109 13.37 -0.44 -1.59
CA PRO A 109 14.43 -0.21 -0.61
C PRO A 109 13.90 0.17 0.78
N LYS A 110 12.71 0.77 0.87
CA LYS A 110 12.13 1.23 2.15
C LYS A 110 11.78 0.09 3.11
N TRP A 111 11.50 -1.09 2.57
CA TRP A 111 11.08 -2.27 3.37
C TRP A 111 11.97 -3.46 3.16
N ASP A 112 13.03 -3.27 2.36
CA ASP A 112 13.89 -4.32 1.86
C ASP A 112 13.09 -5.52 1.35
N VAL A 113 12.16 -5.21 0.43
CA VAL A 113 11.30 -6.21 -0.20
C VAL A 113 11.68 -6.31 -1.66
N SER A 114 12.05 -7.50 -2.10
CA SER A 114 12.20 -7.83 -3.51
C SER A 114 11.14 -8.83 -3.94
N ILE A 115 10.61 -8.64 -5.13
CA ILE A 115 9.66 -9.55 -5.78
C ILE A 115 10.23 -9.88 -7.15
N GLN A 116 10.30 -11.17 -7.45
CA GLN A 116 10.59 -11.70 -8.77
C GLN A 116 9.33 -12.37 -9.29
N SER A 117 8.87 -11.95 -10.46
CA SER A 117 7.66 -12.46 -11.10
C SER A 117 8.02 -13.17 -12.39
N TYR A 118 7.45 -14.35 -12.61
CA TYR A 118 7.71 -15.21 -13.75
C TYR A 118 6.38 -15.59 -14.40
N VAL A 119 6.22 -15.30 -15.69
CA VAL A 119 5.10 -15.82 -16.48
C VAL A 119 5.46 -17.24 -16.90
N LEU A 120 4.84 -18.23 -16.25
CA LEU A 120 5.16 -19.64 -16.47
C LEU A 120 4.46 -20.17 -17.73
N ARG A 121 3.18 -19.85 -17.90
CA ARG A 121 2.33 -20.34 -18.99
C ARG A 121 1.30 -19.29 -19.35
N THR A 122 1.04 -19.08 -20.63
CA THR A 122 -0.06 -18.23 -21.10
C THR A 122 -0.37 -18.54 -22.55
N ASN A 123 -1.65 -18.46 -22.93
CA ASN A 123 -2.06 -18.43 -24.33
C ASN A 123 -2.56 -17.04 -24.76
N TYR A 124 -2.37 -16.02 -23.92
CA TYR A 124 -2.75 -14.61 -24.09
C TYR A 124 -4.26 -14.32 -24.15
N GLU A 125 -5.06 -15.23 -24.70
CA GLU A 125 -6.48 -15.04 -25.00
C GLU A 125 -7.42 -15.63 -23.95
N GLU A 126 -6.96 -16.61 -23.16
CA GLU A 126 -7.82 -17.32 -22.19
C GLU A 126 -7.25 -17.23 -20.78
N TYR A 127 -5.98 -17.62 -20.58
CA TYR A 127 -5.40 -17.73 -19.24
C TYR A 127 -3.92 -17.35 -19.20
N ALA A 128 -3.45 -17.04 -17.99
CA ALA A 128 -2.03 -16.90 -17.68
C ALA A 128 -1.73 -17.40 -16.26
N VAL A 129 -0.61 -18.08 -16.09
CA VAL A 129 -0.08 -18.53 -14.80
C VAL A 129 1.17 -17.73 -14.47
N ILE A 130 1.13 -17.00 -13.37
CA ILE A 130 2.24 -16.15 -12.92
C ILE A 130 2.71 -16.61 -11.55
N LEU A 131 4.00 -16.93 -11.46
CA LEU A 131 4.70 -17.18 -10.21
C LEU A 131 5.29 -15.88 -9.69
N MET A 132 5.16 -15.67 -8.38
CA MET A 132 5.78 -14.57 -7.67
C MET A 132 6.57 -15.09 -6.47
N MET A 133 7.85 -14.77 -6.43
CA MET A 133 8.73 -15.04 -5.31
C MET A 133 9.06 -13.73 -4.62
N LYS A 134 8.74 -13.64 -3.32
CA LYS A 134 8.97 -12.45 -2.51
C LYS A 134 10.02 -12.76 -1.45
N LYS A 135 11.08 -11.96 -1.38
CA LYS A 135 12.02 -11.91 -0.25
C LYS A 135 11.71 -10.66 0.59
N SER A 136 11.63 -10.83 1.91
CA SER A 136 11.26 -9.78 2.86
C SER A 136 11.78 -10.15 4.25
N SER A 137 11.85 -9.17 5.15
CA SER A 137 12.20 -9.37 6.57
C SER A 137 11.33 -10.40 7.31
N PHE A 138 10.11 -10.68 6.84
CA PHE A 138 9.21 -11.69 7.42
C PHE A 138 9.45 -13.11 6.86
N GLY A 139 10.46 -13.28 6.02
CA GLY A 139 10.82 -14.54 5.36
C GLY A 139 10.42 -14.59 3.88
N PRO A 140 10.97 -15.56 3.12
CA PRO A 140 10.61 -15.77 1.73
C PRO A 140 9.19 -16.33 1.63
N SER A 141 8.49 -15.94 0.56
CA SER A 141 7.17 -16.50 0.24
C SER A 141 7.01 -16.66 -1.26
N THR A 142 6.32 -17.73 -1.64
CA THR A 142 6.02 -18.07 -3.02
C THR A 142 4.51 -17.96 -3.20
N THR A 143 4.09 -17.34 -4.29
CA THR A 143 2.68 -17.19 -4.65
C THR A 143 2.50 -17.50 -6.13
N LEU A 144 1.66 -18.46 -6.44
CA LEU A 144 1.25 -18.81 -7.80
C LEU A 144 -0.16 -18.25 -8.04
N LYS A 145 -0.40 -17.65 -9.20
CA LYS A 145 -1.68 -17.06 -9.56
C LYS A 145 -2.14 -17.53 -10.93
N LEU A 146 -3.40 -17.92 -11.00
CA LEU A 146 -4.10 -18.18 -12.26
C LEU A 146 -4.95 -16.96 -12.60
N TYR A 147 -4.68 -16.41 -13.77
CA TYR A 147 -5.44 -15.32 -14.36
C TYR A 147 -6.26 -15.83 -15.54
N GLY A 148 -7.46 -15.27 -15.71
CA GLY A 148 -8.32 -15.51 -16.87
C GLY A 148 -8.65 -14.21 -17.61
N ARG A 149 -8.85 -14.27 -18.94
CA ARG A 149 -9.47 -13.16 -19.69
C ARG A 149 -10.97 -13.03 -19.41
N SER A 150 -11.58 -14.11 -18.93
CA SER A 150 -12.95 -14.21 -18.42
C SER A 150 -12.93 -14.54 -16.92
N PRO A 151 -13.95 -14.15 -16.12
CA PRO A 151 -14.09 -14.59 -14.72
C PRO A 151 -14.36 -16.09 -14.58
N GLU A 152 -14.68 -16.78 -15.67
CA GLU A 152 -14.89 -18.23 -15.71
C GLU A 152 -13.88 -18.87 -16.65
N LEU A 153 -13.20 -19.91 -16.16
CA LEU A 153 -12.24 -20.72 -16.91
C LEU A 153 -12.68 -22.18 -16.94
N ARG A 154 -12.17 -22.93 -17.91
CA ARG A 154 -12.40 -24.37 -18.02
C ARG A 154 -11.82 -25.11 -16.82
N GLU A 155 -12.49 -26.19 -16.40
CA GLU A 155 -12.11 -26.95 -15.20
C GLU A 155 -10.73 -27.63 -15.30
N ASP A 156 -10.32 -28.01 -16.51
CA ASP A 156 -9.00 -28.59 -16.79
C ASP A 156 -7.88 -27.60 -16.43
N LEU A 157 -8.02 -26.33 -16.83
CA LEU A 157 -7.05 -25.27 -16.47
C LEU A 157 -6.95 -25.06 -14.95
N ILE A 158 -8.08 -25.16 -14.24
CA ILE A 158 -8.10 -25.04 -12.78
C ILE A 158 -7.38 -26.23 -12.13
N LYS A 159 -7.61 -27.45 -12.63
CA LYS A 159 -6.94 -28.67 -12.14
C LYS A 159 -5.44 -28.64 -12.43
N ASP A 160 -5.05 -28.23 -13.63
CA ASP A 160 -3.64 -28.08 -14.02
C ASP A 160 -2.93 -27.05 -13.13
N PHE A 161 -3.60 -25.94 -12.82
CA PHE A 161 -3.07 -24.95 -11.87
C PHE A 161 -2.89 -25.52 -10.47
N GLN A 162 -3.86 -26.28 -9.95
CA GLN A 162 -3.76 -26.91 -8.64
C GLN A 162 -2.58 -27.89 -8.60
N GLN A 163 -2.43 -28.72 -9.63
CA GLN A 163 -1.34 -29.68 -9.76
C GLN A 163 0.03 -28.96 -9.81
N LEU A 164 0.15 -27.93 -10.64
CA LEU A 164 1.36 -27.12 -10.71
C LEU A 164 1.70 -26.46 -9.36
N ALA A 165 0.71 -25.94 -8.63
CA ALA A 165 0.95 -25.38 -7.31
C ALA A 165 1.54 -26.41 -6.34
N LEU A 166 1.04 -27.65 -6.35
CA LEU A 166 1.56 -28.74 -5.53
C LEU A 166 3.02 -29.10 -5.90
N GLU A 167 3.32 -29.16 -7.19
CA GLU A 167 4.68 -29.42 -7.70
C GLU A 167 5.68 -28.35 -7.26
N MET A 168 5.22 -27.10 -7.14
CA MET A 168 6.00 -25.97 -6.62
C MET A 168 6.07 -25.91 -5.09
N GLY A 169 5.63 -26.97 -4.40
CA GLY A 169 5.68 -27.07 -2.94
C GLY A 169 4.65 -26.21 -2.21
N ILE A 170 3.62 -25.71 -2.89
CA ILE A 170 2.49 -25.02 -2.24
C ILE A 170 1.56 -26.08 -1.65
N PRO A 171 1.26 -26.06 -0.34
CA PRO A 171 0.36 -27.03 0.28
C PRO A 171 -1.05 -26.97 -0.31
N ALA A 172 -1.72 -28.12 -0.46
CA ALA A 172 -3.07 -28.21 -1.01
C ALA A 172 -4.09 -27.30 -0.29
N ASP A 173 -3.97 -27.19 1.03
CA ASP A 173 -4.84 -26.35 1.87
C ASP A 173 -4.54 -24.84 1.76
N SER A 174 -3.55 -24.48 0.95
CA SER A 174 -3.10 -23.13 0.68
C SER A 174 -3.30 -22.74 -0.80
N ILE A 175 -4.16 -23.50 -1.50
CA ILE A 175 -4.63 -23.24 -2.87
C ILE A 175 -6.10 -22.86 -2.80
N PHE A 176 -6.46 -21.72 -3.40
CA PHE A 176 -7.77 -21.09 -3.28
C PHE A 176 -8.32 -20.75 -4.65
N ILE A 177 -9.56 -21.16 -4.91
CA ILE A 177 -10.36 -20.62 -6.02
C ILE A 177 -11.11 -19.40 -5.47
N LEU A 178 -10.98 -18.27 -6.16
CA LEU A 178 -11.51 -17.01 -5.68
C LEU A 178 -12.98 -16.86 -6.08
N ALA A 179 -13.83 -16.54 -5.11
CA ALA A 179 -15.26 -16.34 -5.35
C ALA A 179 -15.48 -15.09 -6.22
N ASN A 180 -16.22 -15.26 -7.32
CA ASN A 180 -16.70 -14.16 -8.14
C ASN A 180 -17.82 -13.41 -7.41
N ARG A 181 -17.57 -12.16 -7.01
CA ARG A 181 -18.57 -11.27 -6.38
C ARG A 181 -18.92 -10.09 -7.26
N GLY A 182 -18.66 -10.20 -8.56
CA GLY A 182 -18.73 -9.10 -9.50
C GLY A 182 -17.53 -8.17 -9.38
N GLU A 183 -17.40 -7.30 -10.38
CA GLU A 183 -16.38 -6.27 -10.37
C GLU A 183 -16.82 -5.08 -9.52
N CYS A 184 -15.88 -4.56 -8.75
CA CYS A 184 -16.04 -3.27 -8.12
C CYS A 184 -15.28 -2.22 -8.93
N ILE A 185 -15.86 -1.02 -9.03
CA ILE A 185 -15.21 0.13 -9.62
C ILE A 185 -14.83 1.05 -8.45
N PRO A 186 -13.55 1.43 -8.29
CA PRO A 186 -13.16 2.44 -7.32
C PRO A 186 -13.92 3.72 -7.67
N GLN A 187 -14.58 4.35 -6.70
CA GLN A 187 -15.21 5.64 -6.97
C GLN A 187 -14.10 6.63 -7.35
N GLU A 188 -14.07 7.03 -8.63
CA GLU A 188 -13.34 8.23 -9.02
C GLU A 188 -13.91 9.36 -8.18
N THR A 189 -13.06 10.10 -7.48
CA THR A 189 -13.43 11.35 -6.83
C THR A 189 -14.11 12.21 -7.89
N ALA A 190 -15.45 12.27 -7.86
CA ALA A 190 -16.22 13.11 -8.76
C ALA A 190 -15.77 14.54 -8.50
N THR A 191 -14.99 15.08 -9.44
CA THR A 191 -14.82 16.51 -9.64
C THR A 191 -16.20 17.08 -9.95
N ALA A 192 -16.92 17.51 -8.92
CA ALA A 192 -18.13 18.29 -9.11
C ALA A 192 -17.76 19.60 -9.85
N PRO A 193 -18.51 19.99 -10.90
CA PRO A 193 -18.23 21.20 -11.67
C PRO A 193 -18.50 22.47 -10.85
N LYS A 194 -17.65 23.47 -11.09
CA LYS A 194 -17.77 24.85 -10.59
C LYS A 194 -19.05 25.54 -11.06
N LEU A 195 -19.80 26.11 -10.13
CA LEU A 195 -20.52 27.40 -10.21
C LEU A 195 -20.49 27.94 -8.77
N CYS A 196 -19.97 29.13 -8.43
CA CYS A 196 -20.13 30.43 -9.06
C CYS A 196 -18.84 31.29 -8.96
N ALA A 197 -18.72 32.27 -9.86
CA ALA A 197 -17.83 33.45 -9.75
C ALA A 197 -18.71 34.70 -9.48
N PRO A 198 -18.19 35.95 -9.38
CA PRO A 198 -16.81 36.46 -9.21
C PRO A 198 -16.71 37.47 -8.01
N PHE A 199 -15.56 37.91 -7.47
CA PHE A 199 -14.69 39.01 -7.96
C PHE A 199 -13.64 39.39 -6.84
N PRO A 200 -12.67 40.31 -7.05
CA PRO A 200 -11.24 40.01 -6.98
C PRO A 200 -10.47 40.78 -5.90
N VAL A 201 -9.29 40.31 -5.47
CA VAL A 201 -8.16 41.22 -5.16
C VAL A 201 -6.83 40.51 -5.49
N GLN A 202 -5.99 41.22 -6.25
CA GLN A 202 -4.64 40.84 -6.64
C GLN A 202 -3.58 41.28 -5.60
N ARG A 203 -2.37 40.69 -5.78
CA ARG A 203 -1.02 41.09 -5.32
C ARG A 203 -0.63 40.57 -3.93
N ALA A 204 0.60 40.10 -3.69
CA ALA A 204 1.86 40.25 -4.45
C ALA A 204 2.77 39.02 -4.27
N ARG A 205 3.61 38.77 -5.29
CA ARG A 205 4.79 37.91 -5.20
C ARG A 205 5.81 38.53 -4.23
N ARG A 206 6.46 37.72 -3.39
CA ARG A 206 7.79 38.07 -2.86
C ARG A 206 8.76 36.90 -3.03
N ALA A 207 9.94 37.26 -3.52
CA ALA A 207 10.98 36.38 -4.01
C ALA A 207 11.93 35.89 -2.90
N VAL A 208 12.41 34.68 -3.17
CA VAL A 208 13.60 33.92 -2.72
C VAL A 208 14.79 34.76 -2.23
N LEU A 209 15.43 34.33 -1.13
CA LEU A 209 16.90 34.23 -0.94
C LEU A 209 17.23 33.12 0.11
N PRO A 210 18.43 32.52 0.08
CA PRO A 210 18.63 31.08 0.36
C PRO A 210 19.56 30.85 1.60
N PRO A 211 20.23 29.69 1.78
CA PRO A 211 20.19 28.91 3.02
C PRO A 211 21.48 29.02 3.85
N GLU A 212 21.47 28.64 5.13
CA GLU A 212 22.67 28.12 5.79
C GLU A 212 22.29 27.10 6.88
N GLU A 213 23.20 26.13 7.03
CA GLU A 213 23.02 24.77 7.52
C GLU A 213 23.11 24.61 9.05
N GLY A 214 22.57 23.49 9.56
CA GLY A 214 22.96 23.00 10.89
C GLY A 214 22.11 21.89 11.51
N SER A 215 22.46 20.64 11.20
CA SER A 215 22.35 19.43 12.06
C SER A 215 21.17 18.46 11.92
N ALA A 216 21.39 17.50 11.01
CA ALA A 216 21.37 16.04 11.20
C ALA A 216 20.05 15.28 11.46
N ALA A 217 19.25 15.13 10.40
CA ALA A 217 18.38 13.96 10.14
C ALA A 217 18.26 13.75 8.61
N GLY A 218 18.66 12.59 8.10
CA GLY A 218 18.76 12.34 6.65
C GLY A 218 17.40 12.29 5.93
N PRO A 219 17.23 12.91 4.73
CA PRO A 219 15.91 13.17 4.13
C PRO A 219 15.38 12.06 3.21
N LEU A 220 14.04 11.98 3.15
CA LEU A 220 13.26 11.33 2.10
C LEU A 220 13.25 12.19 0.81
N PRO A 221 12.98 11.62 -0.39
CA PRO A 221 12.90 12.41 -1.61
C PRO A 221 11.84 13.51 -1.52
N PRO A 222 12.08 14.69 -2.12
CA PRO A 222 11.15 15.80 -2.09
C PRO A 222 9.97 15.47 -2.99
N TYR A 223 8.85 15.08 -2.40
CA TYR A 223 7.57 15.31 -3.06
C TYR A 223 7.37 16.83 -3.07
N THR A 224 7.48 17.44 -4.26
CA THR A 224 7.09 18.83 -4.50
C THR A 224 5.57 18.91 -4.48
N GLY A 225 4.99 18.78 -3.30
CA GLY A 225 3.58 18.95 -3.01
C GLY A 225 3.48 19.53 -1.61
N ASN A 226 2.66 20.56 -1.43
CA ASN A 226 2.55 21.24 -0.15
C ASN A 226 2.08 20.22 0.92
N LYS A 227 2.55 20.29 2.18
CA LYS A 227 2.11 19.33 3.23
C LYS A 227 0.59 19.31 3.38
N GLU A 228 -0.04 20.46 3.15
CA GLU A 228 -1.49 20.66 3.13
C GLU A 228 -2.20 19.89 2.00
N ASP A 229 -1.52 19.65 0.87
CA ASP A 229 -2.08 18.89 -0.25
C ASP A 229 -2.15 17.39 0.07
N SER A 230 -1.19 16.88 0.83
CA SER A 230 -1.17 15.46 1.25
C SER A 230 -2.41 15.12 2.08
N CYS A 231 -2.82 16.02 2.97
CA CYS A 231 -3.95 15.83 3.87
C CYS A 231 -5.32 15.86 3.18
N ARG A 232 -5.37 16.24 1.91
CA ARG A 232 -6.58 16.24 1.08
C ARG A 232 -6.75 14.97 0.25
N LEU A 233 -5.70 14.17 0.14
CA LEU A 233 -5.72 12.91 -0.61
C LEU A 233 -6.41 11.82 0.22
N SER A 234 -7.03 10.83 -0.43
CA SER A 234 -7.46 9.60 0.24
C SER A 234 -6.25 8.76 0.67
N GLN A 235 -6.42 7.83 1.59
CA GLN A 235 -5.40 6.83 1.89
C GLN A 235 -5.06 5.98 0.67
N ASP A 236 -3.78 5.69 0.46
CA ASP A 236 -3.32 4.84 -0.62
C ASP A 236 -2.42 3.71 -0.09
N PRO A 237 -2.95 2.46 -0.02
CA PRO A 237 -2.19 1.28 0.35
C PRO A 237 -0.97 1.00 -0.53
N GLY A 238 -0.98 1.45 -1.78
CA GLY A 238 0.06 1.13 -2.76
C GLY A 238 0.10 -0.36 -3.19
N PRO A 239 0.96 -0.71 -4.18
CA PRO A 239 0.98 -2.01 -4.87
C PRO A 239 1.46 -3.19 -4.07
N CYS A 240 2.19 -2.94 -3.01
CA CYS A 240 2.77 -4.02 -2.25
C CYS A 240 1.72 -4.65 -1.35
N SER A 241 1.92 -5.94 -1.06
CA SER A 241 1.01 -6.71 -0.21
C SER A 241 1.49 -6.79 1.24
N GLY A 242 2.24 -5.77 1.70
CA GLY A 242 2.55 -5.57 3.11
C GLY A 242 1.30 -5.15 3.89
N MET A 243 1.36 -5.32 5.21
CA MET A 243 0.27 -4.95 6.11
C MET A 243 0.81 -4.05 7.22
N LEU A 244 1.33 -2.91 6.82
CA LEU A 244 1.88 -1.93 7.75
C LEU A 244 0.74 -1.04 8.21
N SER A 245 0.40 -1.10 9.49
CA SER A 245 -0.57 -0.17 10.07
C SER A 245 -0.03 1.26 9.99
N ARG A 246 -0.67 2.09 9.19
CA ARG A 246 -0.34 3.51 8.99
C ARG A 246 -1.53 4.37 9.36
N PHE A 247 -1.27 5.64 9.55
CA PHE A 247 -2.28 6.65 9.83
C PHE A 247 -2.48 7.52 8.59
N PHE A 248 -3.72 7.90 8.30
CA PHE A 248 -4.05 8.90 7.29
C PHE A 248 -5.06 9.87 7.88
N TYR A 249 -5.10 11.07 7.35
CA TYR A 249 -6.08 12.07 7.72
C TYR A 249 -7.33 11.92 6.84
N ASN A 250 -8.46 11.66 7.47
CA ASN A 250 -9.75 11.64 6.80
C ASN A 250 -10.39 13.02 6.93
N SER A 251 -10.48 13.75 5.81
CA SER A 251 -11.05 15.11 5.77
C SER A 251 -12.56 15.13 6.05
N SER A 252 -13.28 14.04 5.73
CA SER A 252 -14.72 13.92 5.97
C SER A 252 -15.04 13.76 7.46
N SER A 253 -14.26 12.96 8.19
CA SER A 253 -14.41 12.79 9.64
C SER A 253 -13.59 13.81 10.45
N MET A 254 -12.75 14.60 9.78
CA MET A 254 -11.75 15.50 10.39
C MET A 254 -10.92 14.81 11.48
N ALA A 255 -10.50 13.58 11.20
CA ALA A 255 -9.83 12.71 12.16
C ALA A 255 -8.68 11.93 11.51
N TRP A 256 -7.78 11.41 12.34
CA TRP A 256 -6.82 10.40 11.89
C TRP A 256 -7.47 9.03 11.98
N GLU A 257 -7.23 8.23 10.95
CA GLU A 257 -7.70 6.86 10.87
C GLU A 257 -6.55 5.95 10.47
N THR A 258 -6.66 4.67 10.80
CA THR A 258 -5.64 3.69 10.43
C THR A 258 -6.00 3.02 9.13
N PHE A 259 -5.02 2.81 8.26
CA PHE A 259 -5.16 1.99 7.06
C PHE A 259 -3.98 1.03 6.93
N LEU A 260 -4.19 -0.02 6.14
CA LEU A 260 -3.14 -0.99 5.83
C LEU A 260 -2.34 -0.51 4.63
N TYR A 261 -1.13 -0.06 4.89
CA TYR A 261 -0.18 0.28 3.85
C TYR A 261 0.57 -0.97 3.40
N GLY A 262 0.56 -1.17 2.09
CA GLY A 262 1.21 -2.24 1.35
C GLY A 262 2.71 -2.28 1.52
N GLY A 263 3.32 -1.22 2.01
CA GLY A 263 4.78 -1.14 2.11
C GLY A 263 5.42 -0.84 0.77
N CYS A 264 4.75 -0.15 -0.13
CA CYS A 264 5.41 0.57 -1.20
C CYS A 264 4.49 1.54 -1.90
N LEU A 265 5.09 2.51 -2.62
CA LEU A 265 4.40 3.62 -3.29
C LEU A 265 3.35 4.25 -2.37
N GLY A 266 2.14 4.48 -2.85
CA GLY A 266 1.12 5.23 -2.13
C GLY A 266 1.26 6.73 -2.37
N ASN A 267 0.49 7.50 -1.60
CA ASN A 267 0.54 8.95 -1.61
C ASN A 267 1.00 9.54 -0.25
N GLY A 268 1.02 10.87 -0.17
CA GLY A 268 1.51 11.62 1.00
C GLY A 268 0.62 11.52 2.24
N ASN A 269 -0.64 11.06 2.13
CA ASN A 269 -1.52 10.86 3.27
C ASN A 269 -1.21 9.56 4.03
N ASN A 270 0.03 9.43 4.49
CA ASN A 270 0.57 8.19 5.04
C ASN A 270 1.60 8.48 6.13
N PHE A 271 1.13 8.44 7.37
CA PHE A 271 1.88 8.78 8.58
C PHE A 271 2.18 7.54 9.42
N TYR A 272 3.34 7.55 10.09
CA TYR A 272 3.76 6.45 10.97
C TYR A 272 3.05 6.46 12.33
N SER A 273 2.56 7.61 12.77
CA SER A 273 1.94 7.79 14.06
C SER A 273 0.74 8.73 13.97
N GLU A 274 -0.22 8.53 14.87
CA GLU A 274 -1.33 9.47 15.13
C GLU A 274 -0.81 10.90 15.30
N LYS A 275 0.28 11.07 16.07
CA LYS A 275 0.92 12.38 16.29
C LYS A 275 1.38 13.03 15.00
N GLY A 276 2.07 12.27 14.15
CA GLY A 276 2.54 12.78 12.86
C GLY A 276 1.40 13.19 11.94
N CYS A 277 0.33 12.41 11.91
CA CYS A 277 -0.88 12.71 11.13
C CYS A 277 -1.55 14.01 11.61
N LEU A 278 -1.76 14.13 12.92
CA LEU A 278 -2.38 15.31 13.52
C LEU A 278 -1.56 16.58 13.29
N GLN A 279 -0.26 16.53 13.54
CA GLN A 279 0.61 17.70 13.36
C GLN A 279 0.74 18.12 11.89
N ALA A 280 0.62 17.18 10.95
CA ALA A 280 0.69 17.49 9.53
C ALA A 280 -0.62 18.05 8.96
N CYS A 281 -1.77 17.57 9.45
CA CYS A 281 -3.05 17.76 8.77
C CYS A 281 -4.12 18.54 9.55
N ARG A 282 -3.92 18.77 10.85
CA ARG A 282 -4.89 19.51 11.67
C ARG A 282 -4.92 20.98 11.26
N THR A 283 -6.13 21.53 11.18
CA THR A 283 -6.40 22.94 10.90
C THR A 283 -7.19 23.57 12.06
N GLU A 284 -7.37 24.89 12.05
CA GLU A 284 -8.18 25.62 13.04
C GLU A 284 -9.64 25.12 13.12
N ALA A 285 -10.15 24.49 12.06
CA ALA A 285 -11.46 23.87 12.07
C ALA A 285 -11.61 22.80 13.16
N ALA A 286 -10.50 22.19 13.59
CA ALA A 286 -10.47 21.24 14.70
C ALA A 286 -11.00 21.82 16.01
N CYS A 287 -10.82 23.12 16.25
CA CYS A 287 -11.25 23.79 17.47
C CYS A 287 -12.79 23.80 17.64
N ARG A 288 -13.54 23.50 16.57
CA ARG A 288 -15.01 23.40 16.58
C ARG A 288 -15.53 21.98 16.77
N LEU A 289 -14.66 20.97 16.81
CA LEU A 289 -15.05 19.57 16.96
C LEU A 289 -15.28 19.20 18.44
N PRO A 290 -16.12 18.19 18.76
CA PRO A 290 -16.32 17.74 20.13
C PRO A 290 -15.06 17.07 20.70
N ILE A 291 -14.90 17.10 22.02
CA ILE A 291 -13.84 16.36 22.72
C ILE A 291 -14.21 14.86 22.73
N VAL A 292 -13.38 14.01 22.12
CA VAL A 292 -13.67 12.57 21.96
C VAL A 292 -12.63 11.73 22.70
N PRO A 293 -12.98 11.11 23.86
CA PRO A 293 -12.10 10.20 24.58
C PRO A 293 -11.69 8.94 23.77
N GLY A 294 -12.53 8.53 22.82
CA GLY A 294 -12.31 7.28 22.08
C GLY A 294 -12.68 6.03 22.89
N PRO A 295 -12.78 4.85 22.23
CA PRO A 295 -13.30 3.64 22.86
C PRO A 295 -12.24 2.81 23.60
N CYS A 296 -10.95 3.13 23.44
CA CYS A 296 -9.88 2.36 24.08
C CYS A 296 -9.74 2.69 25.58
N GLN A 297 -9.20 1.76 26.36
CA GLN A 297 -9.05 1.88 27.82
C GLN A 297 -7.58 2.03 28.25
N ARG A 298 -6.83 2.87 27.52
CA ARG A 298 -5.44 3.24 27.86
C ARG A 298 -5.37 4.75 28.04
N PRO A 299 -5.81 5.26 29.21
CA PRO A 299 -5.96 6.70 29.42
C PRO A 299 -4.60 7.40 29.33
N VAL A 300 -4.54 8.42 28.48
CA VAL A 300 -3.41 9.33 28.33
C VAL A 300 -3.94 10.76 28.34
N THR A 301 -3.30 11.63 29.12
CA THR A 301 -3.69 13.04 29.16
C THR A 301 -3.38 13.74 27.83
N ARG A 302 -4.39 14.41 27.28
CA ARG A 302 -4.30 15.24 26.07
C ARG A 302 -4.98 16.59 26.31
N TRP A 303 -4.64 17.57 25.49
CA TRP A 303 -5.29 18.88 25.47
C TRP A 303 -6.35 18.91 24.36
N ALA A 304 -7.44 19.64 24.57
CA ALA A 304 -8.49 19.91 23.59
C ALA A 304 -9.08 21.30 23.85
N PHE A 305 -9.63 21.94 22.83
CA PHE A 305 -10.37 23.19 22.99
C PHE A 305 -11.81 22.90 23.40
N SER A 306 -12.24 23.48 24.52
CA SER A 306 -13.64 23.43 24.95
C SER A 306 -14.34 24.68 24.45
N ALA A 307 -15.17 24.54 23.41
CA ALA A 307 -16.00 25.64 22.92
C ALA A 307 -16.95 26.18 24.00
N ALA A 308 -17.46 25.32 24.88
CA ALA A 308 -18.31 25.70 26.00
C ALA A 308 -17.59 26.59 27.04
N GLN A 309 -16.29 26.38 27.25
CA GLN A 309 -15.49 27.14 28.22
C GLN A 309 -14.61 28.21 27.55
N GLY A 310 -14.61 28.29 26.21
CA GLY A 310 -13.75 29.17 25.43
C GLY A 310 -12.25 28.98 25.69
N LYS A 311 -11.81 27.80 26.13
CA LYS A 311 -10.40 27.57 26.53
C LYS A 311 -9.91 26.16 26.26
N CYS A 312 -8.59 26.03 26.15
CA CYS A 312 -7.90 24.75 26.12
C CYS A 312 -7.99 24.07 27.48
N VAL A 313 -8.49 22.83 27.50
CA VAL A 313 -8.65 21.99 28.69
C VAL A 313 -7.97 20.65 28.47
N THR A 314 -7.64 19.95 29.55
CA THR A 314 -7.16 18.57 29.47
C THR A 314 -8.33 17.59 29.48
N PHE A 315 -8.15 16.45 28.82
CA PHE A 315 -9.09 15.32 28.88
C PHE A 315 -8.34 13.98 28.88
N SER A 316 -9.01 12.93 29.34
CA SER A 316 -8.49 11.56 29.34
C SER A 316 -8.78 10.90 28.00
N TYR A 317 -7.77 10.78 27.15
CA TYR A 317 -7.86 10.09 25.87
C TYR A 317 -7.58 8.61 26.04
N GLY A 318 -8.48 7.76 25.58
CA GLY A 318 -8.42 6.30 25.70
C GLY A 318 -7.32 5.62 24.90
N GLY A 319 -6.59 6.35 24.05
CA GLY A 319 -5.42 5.85 23.33
C GLY A 319 -5.70 5.23 21.96
N CYS A 320 -6.92 5.36 21.43
CA CYS A 320 -7.22 5.08 20.02
C CYS A 320 -8.47 5.83 19.52
N LYS A 321 -8.55 6.05 18.21
CA LYS A 321 -9.59 6.83 17.51
C LYS A 321 -9.65 8.27 18.04
N GLY A 322 -10.67 9.05 17.69
CA GLY A 322 -10.77 10.46 18.10
C GLY A 322 -11.00 11.36 16.90
N ASN A 323 -10.77 12.66 17.09
CA ASN A 323 -10.89 13.67 16.03
C ASN A 323 -9.87 14.78 16.24
N GLY A 324 -9.74 15.69 15.27
CA GLY A 324 -8.74 16.75 15.25
C GLY A 324 -8.67 17.67 16.48
N ASN A 325 -9.69 17.71 17.35
CA ASN A 325 -9.67 18.49 18.61
C ASN A 325 -8.84 17.78 19.69
N GLN A 326 -7.57 17.53 19.38
CA GLN A 326 -6.62 16.88 20.25
C GLN A 326 -5.22 17.46 20.03
N PHE A 327 -4.58 17.88 21.12
CA PHE A 327 -3.29 18.56 21.14
C PHE A 327 -2.36 17.90 22.18
N TYR A 328 -1.06 17.92 21.92
CA TYR A 328 -0.03 17.35 22.79
C TYR A 328 0.43 18.32 23.88
N SER A 329 0.16 19.61 23.72
CA SER A 329 0.45 20.63 24.74
C SER A 329 -0.62 21.73 24.76
N GLU A 330 -0.71 22.44 25.89
CA GLU A 330 -1.57 23.61 26.02
C GLU A 330 -1.20 24.71 25.02
N LYS A 331 0.10 24.94 24.85
CA LYS A 331 0.64 25.94 23.92
C LYS A 331 0.17 25.65 22.50
N GLU A 332 0.30 24.41 22.04
CA GLU A 332 -0.18 23.98 20.73
C GLU A 332 -1.69 24.18 20.57
N CYS A 333 -2.49 23.85 21.58
CA CYS A 333 -3.92 24.13 21.55
C CYS A 333 -4.24 25.63 21.43
N LYS A 334 -3.52 26.48 22.19
CA LYS A 334 -3.70 27.94 22.13
C LYS A 334 -3.20 28.54 20.82
N GLU A 335 -2.19 27.97 20.19
CA GLU A 335 -1.72 28.43 18.88
C GLU A 335 -2.78 28.21 17.79
N TYR A 336 -3.51 27.09 17.84
CA TYR A 336 -4.56 26.77 16.86
C TYR A 336 -5.93 27.38 17.21
N CYS A 337 -6.26 27.47 18.50
CA CYS A 337 -7.62 27.80 18.97
C CYS A 337 -7.68 29.07 19.83
N GLY A 338 -6.54 29.66 20.18
CA GLY A 338 -6.43 30.82 21.07
C GLY A 338 -6.50 32.16 20.35
N ALA A 339 -6.70 32.17 19.03
CA ALA A 339 -7.12 33.38 18.34
C ALA A 339 -8.52 33.76 18.86
N PRO A 340 -8.74 34.98 19.38
CA PRO A 340 -10.09 35.43 19.68
C PRO A 340 -10.93 35.35 18.40
N PRO A 341 -12.24 35.05 18.49
CA PRO A 341 -13.13 35.25 17.36
C PRO A 341 -12.87 36.67 16.84
N LEU A 342 -12.66 36.85 15.54
CA LEU A 342 -12.65 38.20 14.97
C LEU A 342 -13.94 38.88 15.44
N ALA A 343 -13.78 39.91 16.27
CA ALA A 343 -14.85 40.76 16.72
C ALA A 343 -15.25 41.65 15.55
N GLU A 344 -16.01 41.08 14.63
CA GLU A 344 -16.90 41.80 13.72
C GLU A 344 -18.27 41.24 14.15
N ASP A 345 -19.06 41.92 15.01
CA ASP A 345 -20.11 42.84 14.57
C ASP A 345 -20.77 43.62 15.75
N GLU A 346 -20.03 44.16 16.73
CA GLU A 346 -20.60 44.97 17.85
C GLU A 346 -20.31 46.48 17.73
N GLU A 347 -19.89 46.98 16.57
CA GLU A 347 -19.64 48.43 16.34
C GLU A 347 -20.49 49.03 15.21
N PHE A 348 -21.69 48.50 14.94
CA PHE A 348 -22.65 49.11 14.01
C PHE A 348 -24.06 49.35 14.56
N LEU A 349 -24.30 49.07 15.85
CA LEU A 349 -25.59 49.32 16.52
C LEU A 349 -25.65 50.57 17.41
N HIS A 350 -24.62 51.43 17.39
CA HIS A 350 -24.60 52.67 18.19
C HIS A 350 -24.40 53.98 17.41
N LEU A 351 -24.62 53.99 16.09
CA LEU A 351 -24.66 55.23 15.29
C LEU A 351 -26.03 55.50 14.64
N SER A 352 -27.10 54.96 15.23
CA SER A 352 -28.47 55.40 14.96
C SER A 352 -29.14 55.82 16.28
N ASN A 353 -28.82 57.04 16.71
CA ASN A 353 -29.69 57.92 17.49
C ASN A 353 -29.25 59.37 17.34
#